data_AF-A0A2G9YVF7-F1
#
_entry.id   AF-A0A2G9YVF7-F1
#
_cell.length_a   1.000
_cell.length_b   1.000
_cell.length_c   1.000
_cell.angle_alpha   90.00
_cell.angle_beta   90.00
_cell.angle_gamma   90.00
#
_symmetry.space_group_name_H-M   'P 1'
#
loop_
_entity.id
_entity.type
_entity.pdbx_description
1 polymer ?
#
loop_
_entity_poly.entity_id
_entity_poly.type
_entity_poly.pdbx_seq_one_letter_code
_entity_poly.pdbx_strand_id
1 'polypeptide(L)'
;MNQESGFKRRIYEIVKKIPRGSFLTYKEVAKLAGRPRAWRAVGNILNKNDNPEIPCHRVIRSDGKIGGYNKGFKKKIAILKKEGIIVKTSKILNPLNCGAIARSKASGL
;
A
#
# COMPACT_ATOMS: atom_id res chain seq x y z
N MET A 1 -11.81 23.82 -8.57
CA MET A 1 -11.96 22.76 -7.55
C MET A 1 -11.10 21.56 -7.95
N ASN A 2 -10.02 21.31 -7.20
CA ASN A 2 -8.94 20.41 -7.62
C ASN A 2 -9.31 18.95 -7.31
N GLN A 3 -9.95 18.22 -8.24
CA GLN A 3 -10.34 16.81 -8.07
C GLN A 3 -9.16 15.87 -7.79
N GLU A 4 -7.93 16.28 -8.15
CA GLU A 4 -6.70 15.56 -7.79
C GLU A 4 -6.45 15.53 -6.27
N SER A 5 -6.86 16.57 -5.54
CA SER A 5 -6.63 16.64 -4.09
C SER A 5 -7.45 15.58 -3.35
N GLY A 6 -8.68 15.30 -3.80
CA GLY A 6 -9.57 14.33 -3.17
C GLY A 6 -9.10 12.89 -3.32
N PHE A 7 -8.71 12.47 -4.54
CA PHE A 7 -8.22 11.11 -4.77
C PHE A 7 -6.88 10.86 -4.09
N LYS A 8 -5.94 11.80 -4.22
CA LYS A 8 -4.63 11.74 -3.55
C LYS A 8 -4.78 11.67 -2.03
N ARG A 9 -5.63 12.52 -1.45
CA ARG A 9 -5.91 12.52 0.00
C ARG A 9 -6.46 11.17 0.45
N ARG A 10 -7.46 10.61 -0.25
CA ARG A 10 -8.00 9.28 0.09
C ARG A 10 -6.93 8.19 0.08
N ILE A 11 -6.05 8.19 -0.94
CA ILE A 11 -4.92 7.24 -0.99
C ILE A 11 -4.06 7.38 0.27
N TYR A 12 -3.69 8.59 0.66
CA TYR A 12 -2.86 8.83 1.84
C TYR A 12 -3.53 8.37 3.14
N GLU A 13 -4.82 8.67 3.33
CA GLU A 13 -5.58 8.20 4.48
C GLU A 13 -5.65 6.68 4.56
N ILE A 14 -5.83 5.99 3.42
CA ILE A 14 -5.82 4.52 3.37
C ILE A 14 -4.44 3.97 3.73
N VAL A 15 -3.37 4.53 3.16
CA VAL A 15 -2.00 4.06 3.37
C VAL A 15 -1.55 4.31 4.80
N LYS A 16 -1.91 5.44 5.42
CA LYS A 16 -1.65 5.73 6.84
C LYS A 16 -2.23 4.67 7.79
N LYS A 17 -3.34 4.05 7.42
CA LYS A 17 -4.04 3.02 8.23
C LYS A 17 -3.46 1.61 8.10
N ILE A 18 -2.50 1.37 7.20
CA ILE A 18 -1.90 0.04 7.05
C ILE A 18 -1.01 -0.23 8.26
N PRO A 19 -1.29 -1.26 9.09
CA PRO A 19 -0.50 -1.52 10.29
C PRO A 19 0.89 -2.04 9.95
N ARG A 20 1.82 -1.93 10.91
CA ARG A 20 3.17 -2.50 10.81
C ARG A 20 3.07 -4.02 10.58
N GLY A 21 3.91 -4.55 9.70
CA GLY A 21 3.95 -5.99 9.39
C GLY A 21 2.86 -6.44 8.42
N SER A 22 2.08 -5.50 7.90
CA SER A 22 1.03 -5.74 6.92
C SER A 22 1.24 -4.91 5.66
N PHE A 23 0.55 -5.28 4.59
CA PHE A 23 0.60 -4.57 3.32
C PHE A 23 -0.77 -4.55 2.62
N LEU A 24 -0.88 -3.64 1.65
CA LEU A 24 -1.92 -3.66 0.63
C LEU A 24 -1.28 -3.64 -0.75
N THR A 25 -2.04 -4.01 -1.77
CA THR A 25 -1.63 -3.89 -3.16
C THR A 25 -2.06 -2.55 -3.73
N TYR A 26 -1.37 -2.06 -4.76
CA TYR A 26 -1.83 -0.86 -5.50
C TYR A 26 -3.28 -0.98 -5.99
N LYS A 27 -3.72 -2.20 -6.33
CA LYS A 27 -5.08 -2.51 -6.76
C LYS A 27 -6.08 -2.37 -5.62
N GLU A 28 -5.76 -2.86 -4.42
CA GLU A 28 -6.61 -2.71 -3.23
C GLU A 28 -6.73 -1.25 -2.81
N VAL A 29 -5.61 -0.51 -2.79
CA VAL A 29 -5.63 0.93 -2.47
C VAL A 29 -6.48 1.71 -3.48
N ALA A 30 -6.34 1.41 -4.78
CA ALA A 30 -7.16 2.02 -5.83
C ALA A 30 -8.66 1.74 -5.65
N LYS A 31 -9.01 0.49 -5.29
CA LYS A 31 -10.38 0.07 -4.99
C LYS A 31 -10.94 0.84 -3.79
N LEU A 32 -10.20 0.87 -2.67
CA LEU A 32 -10.59 1.56 -1.44
C LEU A 32 -10.69 3.09 -1.64
N ALA A 33 -9.88 3.67 -2.52
CA ALA A 33 -9.92 5.09 -2.85
C ALA A 33 -11.05 5.49 -3.81
N GLY A 34 -11.90 4.53 -4.21
CA GLY A 34 -13.07 4.75 -5.07
C GLY A 34 -12.76 4.76 -6.58
N ARG A 35 -11.56 4.37 -7.00
CA ARG A 35 -11.18 4.27 -8.42
C ARG A 35 -10.46 2.95 -8.70
N PRO A 36 -11.17 1.80 -8.80
CA PRO A 36 -10.55 0.47 -8.88
C PRO A 36 -9.57 0.26 -10.04
N ARG A 37 -9.72 1.01 -11.14
CA ARG A 37 -8.84 0.95 -12.32
C ARG A 37 -7.61 1.88 -12.22
N ALA A 38 -7.49 2.70 -11.18
CA ALA A 38 -6.45 3.73 -11.05
C ALA A 38 -5.19 3.27 -10.28
N TRP A 39 -4.89 1.96 -10.27
CA TRP A 39 -3.73 1.41 -9.53
C TRP A 39 -2.38 1.94 -10.03
N ARG A 40 -2.24 2.25 -11.32
CA ARG A 40 -1.04 2.94 -11.86
C ARG A 40 -0.90 4.36 -11.29
N ALA A 41 -2.01 5.10 -11.20
CA ALA A 41 -2.03 6.43 -10.60
C ALA A 41 -1.68 6.40 -9.11
N VAL A 42 -2.15 5.39 -8.36
CA VAL A 42 -1.74 5.17 -6.96
C VAL A 42 -0.23 5.01 -6.86
N GLY A 43 0.38 4.17 -7.72
CA GLY A 43 1.82 3.99 -7.77
C GLY A 43 2.58 5.30 -8.01
N ASN A 44 2.15 6.09 -8.99
CA ASN A 44 2.75 7.39 -9.31
C ASN A 44 2.64 8.39 -8.15
N ILE A 45 1.48 8.44 -7.49
CA ILE A 45 1.25 9.32 -6.33
C ILE A 45 2.16 8.94 -5.17
N LEU A 46 2.25 7.65 -4.83
CA LEU A 46 3.10 7.18 -3.72
C LEU A 46 4.59 7.31 -4.04
N ASN A 47 4.99 7.22 -5.31
CA ASN A 47 6.38 7.42 -5.73
C ASN A 47 6.82 8.89 -5.66
N LYS A 48 5.89 9.84 -5.64
CA LYS A 48 6.16 11.28 -5.46
C LYS A 48 5.96 11.74 -4.01
N ASN A 49 5.72 10.81 -3.07
CA ASN A 49 5.44 11.16 -1.69
C ASN A 49 6.70 11.15 -0.81
N ASP A 50 7.10 12.32 -0.33
CA ASP A 50 8.24 12.48 0.57
C ASP A 50 7.86 12.53 2.05
N ASN A 51 6.56 12.62 2.38
CA ASN A 51 6.08 12.62 3.76
C ASN A 51 6.36 11.25 4.42
N PRO A 52 7.20 11.20 5.48
CA PRO A 52 7.58 9.96 6.17
C PRO A 52 6.45 9.31 6.98
N GLU A 53 5.41 10.06 7.35
CA GLU A 53 4.26 9.52 8.08
C GLU A 53 3.39 8.58 7.25
N ILE A 54 3.51 8.67 5.92
CA ILE A 54 2.74 7.82 5.01
C ILE A 54 3.61 6.60 4.69
N PRO A 55 3.26 5.39 5.18
CA PRO A 55 4.09 4.20 5.03
C PRO A 55 3.97 3.59 3.61
N CYS A 56 4.38 4.34 2.58
CA CYS A 56 4.29 3.94 1.16
C CYS A 56 5.01 2.61 0.87
N HIS A 57 6.00 2.23 1.68
CA HIS A 57 6.69 0.95 1.56
C HIS A 57 5.77 -0.26 1.80
N ARG A 58 4.65 -0.08 2.52
CA ARG A 58 3.63 -1.12 2.76
C ARG A 58 2.66 -1.33 1.59
N VAL A 59 2.85 -0.63 0.47
CA VAL A 59 2.03 -0.85 -0.75
C VAL A 59 2.85 -1.58 -1.81
N ILE A 60 2.37 -2.73 -2.27
CA ILE A 60 3.10 -3.62 -3.18
C ILE A 60 2.30 -3.99 -4.45
N ARG A 61 2.90 -4.79 -5.34
CA ARG A 61 2.21 -5.29 -6.54
C ARG A 61 1.26 -6.44 -6.19
N SER A 62 0.21 -6.59 -6.98
CA SER A 62 -0.78 -7.67 -6.79
C SER A 62 -0.26 -9.08 -7.07
N ASP A 63 0.89 -9.21 -7.74
CA ASP A 63 1.58 -10.48 -7.97
C ASP A 63 2.52 -10.87 -6.80
N GLY A 64 2.47 -10.14 -5.69
CA GLY A 64 3.30 -10.35 -4.50
C GLY A 64 4.73 -9.79 -4.62
N LYS A 65 5.10 -9.20 -5.75
CA LYS A 65 6.39 -8.53 -5.90
C LYS A 65 6.39 -7.17 -5.18
N ILE A 66 7.53 -6.77 -4.64
CA ILE A 66 7.65 -5.56 -3.80
C ILE A 66 7.30 -4.26 -4.56
N GLY A 67 7.59 -4.19 -5.87
CA GLY A 67 7.34 -2.97 -6.66
C GLY A 67 8.28 -1.81 -6.32
N GLY A 68 8.00 -0.64 -6.91
CA GLY A 68 8.85 0.56 -6.79
C GLY A 68 8.78 1.24 -5.42
N TYR A 69 9.81 2.05 -5.14
CA TYR A 69 9.91 2.91 -3.97
C TYR A 69 10.79 4.12 -4.26
N ASN A 70 10.35 5.32 -3.89
CA ASN A 70 11.10 6.55 -4.12
C ASN A 70 12.45 6.57 -3.40
N LYS A 71 12.55 5.92 -2.23
CA LYS A 71 13.82 5.80 -1.48
C LYS A 71 14.64 4.55 -1.86
N GLY A 72 14.32 3.90 -2.97
CA GLY A 72 15.06 2.78 -3.53
C GLY A 72 14.55 1.38 -3.13
N PHE A 73 14.67 0.43 -4.06
CA PHE A 73 14.13 -0.93 -3.92
C PHE A 73 14.70 -1.71 -2.72
N LYS A 74 16.02 -1.69 -2.53
CA LYS A 74 16.69 -2.38 -1.41
C LYS A 74 16.21 -1.85 -0.05
N LYS A 75 15.99 -0.54 0.06
CA LYS A 75 15.49 0.10 1.29
C LYS A 75 14.07 -0.34 1.61
N LYS A 76 13.19 -0.44 0.61
CA LYS A 76 11.83 -0.96 0.79
C LYS A 76 11.84 -2.39 1.36
N ILE A 77 12.68 -3.28 0.80
CA ILE A 77 12.83 -4.65 1.32
C ILE A 77 13.32 -4.63 2.78
N ALA A 78 14.36 -3.85 3.07
CA ALA A 78 14.93 -3.79 4.42
C ALA A 78 13.91 -3.34 5.46
N ILE A 79 13.10 -2.32 5.14
CA ILE A 79 12.04 -1.84 6.03
C ILE A 79 10.97 -2.91 6.22
N LEU A 80 10.47 -3.51 5.14
CA LEU A 80 9.46 -4.57 5.21
C LEU A 80 9.93 -5.77 6.06
N LYS A 81 11.18 -6.20 5.88
CA LYS A 81 11.80 -7.25 6.72
C LYS A 81 11.86 -6.86 8.19
N LYS A 82 12.26 -5.61 8.51
CA LYS A 82 12.25 -5.08 9.89
C LYS A 82 10.84 -5.01 10.50
N GLU A 83 9.81 -4.89 9.66
CA GLU A 83 8.42 -4.94 10.08
C GLU A 83 7.87 -6.37 10.25
N GLY A 84 8.67 -7.40 9.97
CA GLY A 84 8.28 -8.82 10.10
C GLY A 84 7.76 -9.46 8.81
N ILE A 85 7.85 -8.77 7.68
CA ILE A 85 7.41 -9.33 6.38
C ILE A 85 8.52 -10.19 5.78
N ILE A 86 8.21 -11.46 5.54
CA ILE A 86 9.12 -12.42 4.91
C ILE A 86 9.20 -12.16 3.42
N VAL A 87 10.37 -11.75 2.94
CA VAL A 87 10.66 -11.49 1.51
C VAL A 87 11.75 -12.44 1.01
N LYS A 88 11.45 -13.23 -0.02
CA LYS A 88 12.39 -14.09 -0.74
C LYS A 88 12.35 -13.75 -2.22
N THR A 89 13.52 -13.62 -2.85
CA THR A 89 13.65 -13.33 -4.29
C THR A 89 12.70 -12.21 -4.75
N SER A 90 12.69 -11.08 -4.03
CA SER A 90 11.87 -9.90 -4.36
C SER A 90 10.35 -10.09 -4.29
N LYS A 91 9.88 -11.19 -3.68
CA LYS A 91 8.47 -11.54 -3.50
C LYS A 91 8.16 -11.77 -2.03
N ILE A 92 6.97 -11.38 -1.61
CA ILE A 92 6.47 -11.70 -0.27
C ILE A 92 6.09 -13.18 -0.22
N LEU A 93 6.55 -13.88 0.83
CA LEU A 93 6.25 -15.30 1.05
C LEU A 93 5.09 -15.53 2.03
N ASN A 94 4.83 -14.61 2.96
CA ASN A 94 3.74 -14.75 3.93
C ASN A 94 2.58 -13.80 3.58
N PRO A 95 1.36 -14.29 3.28
CA PRO A 95 0.25 -13.44 2.90
C PRO A 95 -0.48 -12.91 4.14
N LEU A 96 0.20 -12.13 4.99
CA LEU A 96 -0.54 -11.18 5.84
C LEU A 96 -1.04 -10.04 4.95
N ASN A 97 -1.99 -10.37 4.08
CA ASN A 97 -2.71 -9.41 3.28
C ASN A 97 -3.70 -8.70 4.20
N CYS A 98 -3.46 -7.43 4.50
CA CYS A 98 -4.36 -6.63 5.35
C CYS A 98 -5.68 -6.27 4.65
N GLY A 99 -6.05 -6.95 3.56
CA GLY A 99 -7.41 -6.94 3.03
C GLY A 99 -8.49 -7.29 4.08
N ALA A 100 -8.09 -7.80 5.26
CA ALA A 100 -8.97 -7.99 6.42
C ALA A 100 -9.44 -6.68 7.09
N ILE A 101 -8.81 -5.52 6.88
CA ILE A 101 -9.33 -4.23 7.41
C ILE A 101 -10.74 -3.93 6.83
N ALA A 102 -11.08 -4.51 5.68
CA ALA A 102 -12.41 -4.40 5.07
C ALA A 102 -13.39 -5.54 5.42
N ARG A 103 -13.00 -6.57 6.21
CA ARG A 103 -13.86 -7.71 6.54
C ARG A 103 -14.41 -7.73 7.97
N SER A 104 -13.97 -6.85 8.87
CA SER A 104 -14.46 -6.82 10.27
C SER A 104 -15.60 -5.84 10.56
N LYS A 105 -16.32 -5.32 9.54
CA LYS A 105 -17.57 -4.55 9.75
C LYS A 105 -18.64 -4.84 8.69
N ALA A 106 -18.95 -6.11 8.45
CA ALA A 106 -20.07 -6.51 7.58
C ALA A 106 -20.88 -7.70 8.13
N SER A 107 -20.81 -7.97 9.43
CA SER A 107 -21.68 -8.92 10.13
C SER A 107 -21.99 -8.32 11.51
N GLY A 108 -23.08 -7.59 11.63
CA GLY A 108 -23.45 -6.91 12.87
C GLY A 108 -24.38 -5.73 12.66
N LEU A 109 -25.52 -5.99 12.00
CA LEU A 109 -26.85 -5.39 12.20
C LEU A 109 -27.77 -5.92 11.09
#